data_AF-A0A954I0D7-F1
#
_entry.id   AF-A0A954I0D7-F1
#
_cell.length_a   1.000
_cell.length_b   1.000
_cell.length_c   1.000
_cell.angle_alpha   90.00
_cell.angle_beta   90.00
_cell.angle_gamma   90.00
#
_symmetry.space_group_name_H-M   'P 1'
#
loop_
_entity.id
_entity.type
_entity.pdbx_description
1 polymer ?
#
loop_
_entity_poly.entity_id
_entity_poly.type
_entity_poly.pdbx_seq_one_letter_code
_entity_poly.pdbx_strand_id
1 'polypeptide(L)' 'MADSVPIVIARHPQQAGLFRLESQLWLPQPIDTVFEFFADAGNLETLTPPWLDFEVLTSPPIEMRSGRL' A
#
# COMPACT_ATOMS: atom_id res chain seq x y z
N MET A 1 -11.85 -8.05 19.09
CA MET A 1 -10.93 -6.92 19.35
C MET A 1 -9.62 -7.35 18.75
N ALA A 2 -9.25 -6.82 17.57
CA ALA A 2 -8.03 -7.26 16.89
C ALA A 2 -6.84 -6.61 17.58
N ASP A 3 -5.92 -7.41 18.10
CA ASP A 3 -4.66 -6.93 18.63
C ASP A 3 -3.88 -6.25 17.50
N SER A 4 -3.77 -4.93 17.55
CA SER A 4 -3.00 -4.17 16.57
C SER A 4 -1.52 -4.40 16.80
N VAL A 5 -0.85 -5.04 15.83
CA VAL A 5 0.60 -5.19 15.84
C VAL A 5 1.26 -3.81 15.80
N PRO A 6 2.23 -3.52 16.68
CA PRO A 6 2.90 -2.23 16.67
C PRO A 6 3.62 -2.01 15.34
N ILE A 7 3.68 -0.75 14.91
CA ILE A 7 4.55 -0.37 13.79
C ILE A 7 5.99 -0.52 14.27
N VAL A 8 6.76 -1.37 13.59
CA VAL A 8 8.18 -1.62 13.88
C VAL A 8 9.02 -1.11 12.73
N ILE A 9 10.02 -0.28 13.04
CA ILE A 9 11.06 0.16 12.09
C ILE A 9 12.40 -0.38 12.58
N ALA A 10 13.00 -1.29 11.82
CA ALA A 10 14.29 -1.92 12.13
C ALA A 10 15.29 -1.72 10.99
N ARG A 11 16.59 -1.82 11.27
CA ARG A 11 17.61 -1.86 10.20
C ARG A 11 17.46 -3.14 9.39
N HIS A 12 17.68 -3.07 8.08
CA HIS A 12 17.67 -4.27 7.24
C HIS A 12 18.83 -5.20 7.62
N PRO A 13 18.58 -6.49 7.91
CA PRO A 13 19.60 -7.37 8.48
C PRO A 13 20.76 -7.69 7.54
N GLN A 14 20.53 -7.67 6.22
CA GLN A 14 21.56 -8.03 5.22
C GLN A 14 22.02 -6.87 4.33
N GLN A 15 21.45 -5.67 4.45
CA GLN A 15 21.79 -4.53 3.56
C GLN A 15 22.01 -3.27 4.37
N ALA A 16 23.24 -2.77 4.37
CA ALA A 16 23.59 -1.51 5.00
C ALA A 16 22.84 -0.35 4.34
N GLY A 17 22.40 0.62 5.16
CA GLY A 17 21.68 1.80 4.69
C GLY A 17 20.18 1.62 4.46
N LEU A 18 19.63 0.39 4.57
CA LEU A 18 18.19 0.13 4.44
C LEU A 18 17.50 -0.06 5.80
N PHE A 19 16.20 0.22 5.82
CA PHE A 19 15.30 -0.02 6.94
C PHE A 19 14.14 -0.92 6.49
N ARG A 20 13.62 -1.72 7.43
CA ARG A 20 12.38 -2.48 7.27
C ARG A 20 11.31 -1.85 8.14
N LEU A 21 10.16 -1.55 7.53
CA LEU A 21 8.91 -1.19 8.18
C LEU A 21 8.01 -2.44 8.22
N GLU A 22 7.54 -2.83 9.40
CA GLU A 22 6.52 -3.85 9.58
C GLU A 22 5.32 -3.23 10.30
N SER A 23 4.11 -3.43 9.78
CA SER A 23 2.86 -2.92 10.34
C SER A 23 1.70 -3.83 9.96
N GLN A 24 0.65 -3.88 10.77
CA GLN A 24 -0.58 -4.60 10.43
C GLN A 24 -1.80 -3.73 10.71
N LEU A 25 -2.83 -3.93 9.91
CA LEU A 25 -4.12 -3.25 10.02
C LEU A 25 -5.24 -4.28 9.86
N TRP A 26 -6.22 -4.26 10.76
CA TRP A 26 -7.46 -5.01 10.57
C TRP A 26 -8.51 -4.13 9.91
N LEU A 27 -9.15 -4.65 8.86
CA LEU A 27 -10.22 -3.97 8.14
C LEU A 27 -11.52 -4.78 8.26
N PRO A 28 -12.66 -4.17 8.66
CA PRO A 28 -13.97 -4.82 8.71
C PRO A 28 -14.59 -4.98 7.31
N GLN A 29 -13.84 -5.47 6.33
CA GLN A 29 -14.28 -5.57 4.93
C GLN A 29 -13.98 -6.96 4.36
N PRO A 30 -14.77 -7.45 3.38
CA PRO A 30 -14.45 -8.67 2.64
C PRO A 30 -13.10 -8.55 1.93
N ILE A 31 -12.39 -9.68 1.81
CA ILE A 31 -11.09 -9.73 1.14
C ILE A 31 -11.18 -9.23 -0.30
N ASP A 32 -12.21 -9.65 -1.05
CA ASP A 32 -12.39 -9.27 -2.46
C ASP A 32 -12.51 -7.75 -2.63
N THR A 33 -13.26 -7.08 -1.75
CA THR A 33 -13.40 -5.61 -1.74
C THR A 33 -12.07 -4.91 -1.53
N VAL A 34 -11.25 -5.42 -0.61
CA VAL A 34 -9.92 -4.85 -0.33
C VAL A 34 -9.02 -5.04 -1.55
N PHE A 35 -8.98 -6.25 -2.12
CA PHE A 35 -8.14 -6.53 -3.29
C PHE A 35 -8.57 -5.74 -4.53
N GLU A 36 -9.88 -5.62 -4.82
CA GLU A 36 -10.40 -4.80 -5.92
C GLU A 36 -9.97 -3.33 -5.79
N PHE A 37 -10.03 -2.76 -4.57
CA PHE A 37 -9.60 -1.39 -4.32
C PHE A 37 -8.11 -1.17 -4.60
N PHE A 38 -7.24 -2.08 -4.16
CA PHE A 38 -5.79 -2.01 -4.42
C PHE A 38 -5.40 -2.38 -5.86
N ALA A 39 -6.27 -3.06 -6.60
CA ALA A 39 -6.06 -3.41 -8.00
C ALA A 39 -6.38 -2.27 -8.99
N ASP A 40 -6.93 -1.16 -8.51
CA ASP A 40 -7.17 0.03 -9.32
C ASP A 40 -6.13 1.12 -8.99
N ALA A 41 -5.24 1.39 -9.95
CA ALA A 41 -4.22 2.43 -9.81
C ALA A 41 -4.80 3.83 -9.57
N GLY A 42 -6.05 4.08 -9.97
CA GLY A 42 -6.76 5.34 -9.70
C GLY A 42 -6.98 5.60 -8.20
N ASN A 43 -6.94 4.56 -7.36
CA ASN A 43 -7.08 4.71 -5.91
C ASN A 43 -5.78 5.11 -5.20
N LEU A 44 -4.64 5.16 -5.88
CA LEU A 44 -3.35 5.49 -5.26
C LEU A 44 -3.33 6.89 -4.64
N GLU A 45 -3.98 7.87 -5.28
CA GLU A 45 -4.12 9.21 -4.70
C GLU A 45 -4.88 9.16 -3.36
N THR A 46 -5.99 8.41 -3.30
CA THR A 46 -6.77 8.21 -2.06
C THR A 46 -5.99 7.44 -0.98
N LEU A 47 -5.19 6.44 -1.37
CA LEU A 47 -4.39 5.61 -0.47
C LEU A 47 -3.25 6.36 0.18
N THR A 48 -2.76 7.40 -0.49
CA THR A 48 -1.59 8.14 -0.03
C THR A 48 -2.00 9.35 0.80
N PRO A 49 -1.18 9.77 1.78
CA PRO A 49 -1.48 10.97 2.54
C PRO A 49 -1.51 12.21 1.63
N PRO A 50 -2.41 13.19 1.86
CA PRO A 50 -2.55 14.36 0.98
C PRO A 50 -1.28 15.19 0.80
N TRP A 51 -0.37 15.17 1.77
CA TRP A 51 0.91 15.88 1.68
C TRP A 51 1.89 15.26 0.67
N LEU A 52 1.60 14.06 0.14
CA LEU A 52 2.39 13.44 -0.91
C LEU A 52 2.08 14.04 -2.30
N ASP A 53 0.90 14.65 -2.46
CA ASP A 53 0.43 15.23 -3.73
C ASP A 53 0.57 14.24 -4.90
N PHE A 54 0.06 13.02 -4.71
CA PHE A 54 0.21 11.93 -5.67
C PHE A 54 -0.76 12.08 -6.84
N GLU A 55 -0.25 12.08 -8.07
CA GLU A 55 -1.07 12.19 -9.29
C GLU A 55 -0.81 11.02 -10.26
N VAL A 56 -1.89 10.43 -10.78
CA VAL A 56 -1.82 9.44 -11.87
C VAL A 56 -1.92 10.16 -13.21
N LEU A 57 -0.79 10.29 -13.91
CA LEU A 57 -0.73 11.01 -15.19
C LEU A 57 -1.26 10.20 -16.40
N THR A 58 -1.39 8.88 -16.25
CA THR A 58 -1.83 7.99 -17.33
C THR A 58 -3.35 7.97 -17.43
N SER A 59 -3.89 8.21 -18.63
CA SER A 59 -5.34 8.13 -18.86
C SER A 59 -5.87 6.71 -18.66
N PRO A 60 -7.02 6.54 -17.99
CA PRO A 60 -7.66 5.22 -17.81
C PRO A 60 -8.19 4.65 -19.14
N PRO A 61 -8.37 3.31 -19.23
CA PRO A 61 -8.16 2.33 -18.16
C PRO A 61 -6.69 1.96 -17.95
N ILE A 62 -6.27 1.79 -16.68
CA ILE A 62 -4.94 1.29 -16.31
C ILE A 62 -5.08 -0.18 -15.95
N GLU A 63 -4.38 -1.06 -16.68
CA GLU A 63 -4.41 -2.49 -16.43
C GLU A 63 -3.24 -2.90 -15.52
N MET A 64 -3.51 -3.13 -14.24
CA MET A 64 -2.48 -3.63 -13.30
C MET A 64 -2.02 -5.05 -13.68
N ARG A 65 -0.70 -5.26 -13.74
CA ARG A 65 -0.09 -6.59 -13.96
C ARG A 65 0.94 -6.90 -12.87
N SER A 66 1.20 -8.18 -12.64
CA SER A 66 2.24 -8.57 -11.69
C SER A 66 3.59 -8.00 -12.13
N GLY A 67 4.17 -7.12 -11.30
CA GLY A 67 5.44 -6.46 -11.55
C GLY A 67 5.40 -5.26 -12.52
N ARG A 68 4.23 -4.82 -13.01
CA ARG A 68 4.12 -3.68 -13.96
C ARG A 68 2.72 -3.03 -14.00
N LEU A 69 2.67 -1.77 -14.44
CA LEU A 69 1.50 -1.09 -15.02
C LEU A 69 1.43 -1.29 -16.54
#